data_AF-A0AAW9IKH1-F1
#
_entry.id   AF-A0AAW9IKH1-F1
#
_cell.length_a   1.000
_cell.length_b   1.000
_cell.length_c   1.000
_cell.angle_alpha   90.00
_cell.angle_beta   90.00
_cell.angle_gamma   90.00
#
_symmetry.space_group_name_H-M   'P 1'
#
loop_
_entity.id
_entity.type
_entity.pdbx_description
1 polymer ?
#
loop_
_entity_poly.entity_id
_entity_poly.type
_entity_poly.pdbx_seq_one_letter_code
_entity_poly.pdbx_strand_id
1 'polypeptide(L)'
;AVAAINAGADYLFVFIGRNDDNGNDGLSIIESIQSIVKEKDYKTKVVAASIKNLYQLERLSTIGIDFAAIPYNLYTKSLYHPLTESGSATFKEDWQSLKNI
;
A
#
# COMPACT_ATOMS: atom_id res chain seq x y z
N ALA A 1 -2.65 10.81 16.56
CA ALA A 1 -3.61 11.04 15.45
C ALA A 1 -4.55 12.22 15.76
N VAL A 2 -5.54 12.05 16.65
CA VAL A 2 -6.58 13.08 16.91
C VAL A 2 -6.02 14.45 17.29
N ALA A 3 -4.98 14.53 18.13
CA ALA A 3 -4.36 15.81 18.48
C ALA A 3 -3.82 16.57 17.26
N ALA A 4 -3.20 15.87 16.29
CA ALA A 4 -2.69 16.49 15.07
C ALA A 4 -3.83 16.95 14.14
N ILE A 5 -4.89 16.15 14.04
CA ILE A 5 -6.10 16.51 13.28
C ILE A 5 -6.73 17.78 13.87
N ASN A 6 -6.91 17.83 15.19
CA ASN A 6 -7.48 18.99 15.88
C ASN A 6 -6.59 20.23 15.79
N ALA A 7 -5.28 20.06 15.61
CA ALA A 7 -4.35 21.15 15.34
C ALA A 7 -4.40 21.66 13.88
N GLY A 8 -5.25 21.08 13.03
CA GLY A 8 -5.43 21.49 11.64
C GLY A 8 -4.47 20.84 10.65
N ALA A 9 -3.91 19.67 10.95
CA ALA A 9 -3.03 18.98 10.01
C ALA A 9 -3.79 18.50 8.76
N ASP A 10 -3.30 18.88 7.57
CA ASP A 10 -3.83 18.38 6.30
C ASP A 10 -3.48 16.91 6.03
N TYR A 11 -2.31 16.47 6.51
CA TYR A 11 -1.79 15.12 6.30
C TYR A 11 -1.33 14.50 7.61
N LEU A 12 -1.71 13.24 7.84
CA LEU A 12 -1.31 12.44 8.98
C LEU A 12 -0.46 11.25 8.54
N PHE A 13 0.85 11.32 8.77
CA PHE A 13 1.77 10.23 8.47
C PHE A 13 1.77 9.18 9.57
N VAL A 14 1.49 7.92 9.21
CA VAL A 14 1.52 6.77 10.12
C VAL A 14 2.62 5.81 9.69
N PHE A 15 3.59 5.53 10.57
CA PHE A 15 4.78 4.77 10.25
C PHE A 15 4.58 3.29 10.58
N ILE A 16 4.10 2.50 9.62
CA ILE A 16 3.68 1.10 9.80
C ILE A 16 4.85 0.25 10.30
N GLY A 17 5.92 0.13 9.52
CA GLY A 17 7.04 -0.74 9.88
C GLY A 17 7.76 -0.32 11.16
N ARG A 18 7.77 0.98 11.52
CA ARG A 18 8.34 1.39 12.81
C ARG A 18 7.49 0.90 13.99
N ASN A 19 6.17 0.82 13.84
CA ASN A 19 5.32 0.23 14.88
C ASN A 19 5.59 -1.27 15.01
N ASP A 20 5.71 -1.98 13.89
CA ASP A 20 6.05 -3.41 13.84
C ASP A 20 7.41 -3.69 14.51
N ASP A 21 8.43 -2.87 14.21
CA ASP A 21 9.77 -2.99 14.81
C ASP A 21 9.76 -2.79 16.35
N ASN A 22 8.71 -2.16 16.89
CA ASN A 22 8.51 -1.94 18.33
C ASN A 22 7.46 -2.88 18.94
N GLY A 23 7.10 -3.97 18.24
CA GLY A 23 6.18 -5.00 18.74
C GLY A 23 4.70 -4.63 18.71
N ASN A 24 4.32 -3.58 17.96
CA ASN A 24 2.93 -3.21 17.74
C ASN A 24 2.47 -3.67 16.36
N ASP A 25 1.16 -3.86 16.17
CA ASP A 25 0.61 -4.09 14.83
C ASP A 25 0.35 -2.74 14.14
N GLY A 26 1.26 -2.33 13.26
CA GLY A 26 1.15 -1.08 12.51
C GLY A 26 -0.06 -1.04 11.58
N LEU A 27 -0.50 -2.17 11.03
CA LEU A 27 -1.67 -2.24 10.14
C LEU A 27 -2.96 -2.01 10.93
N SER A 28 -3.10 -2.66 12.08
CA SER A 28 -4.24 -2.44 12.98
C SER A 28 -4.33 -0.98 13.47
N ILE A 29 -3.17 -0.35 13.72
CA ILE A 29 -3.11 1.06 14.13
C ILE A 29 -3.63 1.99 13.03
N ILE A 30 -3.15 1.86 11.80
CA ILE A 30 -3.60 2.74 10.71
C ILE A 30 -5.06 2.49 10.34
N GLU A 31 -5.53 1.24 10.42
CA GLU A 31 -6.95 0.90 10.22
C GLU A 31 -7.83 1.62 11.24
N SER A 32 -7.46 1.58 12.53
CA SER A 32 -8.17 2.30 13.59
C SER A 32 -8.19 3.82 13.36
N ILE A 33 -7.05 4.38 12.91
CA ILE A 33 -6.95 5.81 12.60
C ILE A 33 -7.83 6.18 11.40
N GLN A 34 -7.83 5.38 10.34
CA GLN A 34 -8.65 5.60 9.15
C GLN A 34 -10.14 5.55 9.48
N SER A 35 -10.56 4.61 10.32
CA SER A 35 -11.94 4.53 10.81
C SER A 35 -12.34 5.80 11.56
N ILE A 36 -11.48 6.31 12.47
CA ILE A 36 -11.75 7.57 13.18
C ILE A 36 -11.87 8.76 12.22
N VAL A 37 -10.98 8.83 11.22
CA VAL A 37 -11.00 9.90 10.20
C VAL A 37 -12.31 9.88 9.42
N LYS A 38 -12.73 8.70 8.98
CA LYS A 38 -13.95 8.50 8.20
C LYS A 38 -15.22 8.75 9.03
N GLU A 39 -15.31 8.17 10.23
CA GLU A 39 -16.50 8.27 11.08
C GLU A 39 -16.78 9.70 11.55
N LYS A 40 -15.72 10.50 11.73
CA LYS A 40 -15.84 11.89 12.19
C LYS A 40 -15.79 12.91 11.06
N ASP A 41 -15.80 12.46 9.81
CA ASP A 41 -15.71 13.30 8.61
C ASP A 41 -14.54 14.30 8.66
N TYR A 42 -13.39 13.85 9.16
CA TYR A 42 -12.19 14.67 9.19
C TYR A 42 -11.62 14.84 7.78
N LYS A 43 -11.24 16.08 7.42
CA LYS A 43 -10.63 16.40 6.12
C LYS A 43 -9.16 16.00 6.00
N THR A 44 -8.52 15.68 7.13
CA THR A 44 -7.13 15.23 7.18
C THR A 44 -6.98 13.93 6.40
N LYS A 45 -5.96 13.88 5.54
CA LYS A 45 -5.67 12.71 4.71
C LYS A 45 -4.65 11.82 5.41
N VAL A 46 -4.91 10.52 5.46
CA VAL A 46 -4.02 9.55 6.10
C VAL A 46 -2.98 9.07 5.10
N VAL A 47 -1.71 9.16 5.52
CA VAL A 47 -0.56 8.75 4.71
C VAL A 47 0.14 7.58 5.38
N ALA A 48 0.10 6.40 4.76
CA ALA A 48 0.90 5.27 5.22
C ALA A 48 2.37 5.47 4.85
N ALA A 49 3.26 5.30 5.81
CA ALA A 49 4.70 5.47 5.65
C ALA A 49 5.47 4.33 6.31
N SER A 50 6.77 4.25 6.05
CA SER A 50 7.64 3.20 6.58
C SER A 50 7.17 1.78 6.25
N ILE A 51 6.66 1.59 5.03
CA ILE A 51 6.24 0.29 4.49
C ILE A 51 7.49 -0.54 4.17
N LYS A 52 7.51 -1.80 4.59
CA LYS A 52 8.68 -2.69 4.56
C LYS A 52 8.53 -3.85 3.57
N ASN A 53 7.31 -4.29 3.31
CA ASN A 53 7.06 -5.48 2.49
C ASN A 53 5.75 -5.38 1.69
N LEU A 54 5.59 -6.29 0.72
CA LEU A 54 4.44 -6.31 -0.19
C LEU A 54 3.13 -6.60 0.54
N TYR A 55 3.18 -7.42 1.60
CA TYR A 55 2.01 -7.72 2.43
C TYR A 55 1.42 -6.46 3.07
N GLN A 56 2.26 -5.62 3.69
CA GLN A 56 1.81 -4.34 4.23
C GLN A 56 1.21 -3.47 3.13
N LEU A 57 1.87 -3.35 1.97
CA LEU A 57 1.38 -2.55 0.85
C LEU A 57 -0.01 -3.02 0.36
N GLU A 58 -0.19 -4.34 0.20
CA GLU A 58 -1.45 -4.95 -0.17
C GLU A 58 -2.54 -4.69 0.87
N ARG A 59 -2.26 -4.92 2.16
CA ARG A 59 -3.24 -4.68 3.23
C ARG A 59 -3.64 -3.22 3.30
N LEU A 60 -2.70 -2.30 3.16
CA LEU A 60 -2.97 -0.86 3.11
C LEU A 60 -3.93 -0.48 1.97
N SER A 61 -3.84 -1.15 0.81
CA SER A 61 -4.78 -0.93 -0.30
C SER A 61 -6.23 -1.27 0.05
N THR A 62 -6.45 -2.20 0.99
CA THR A 62 -7.79 -2.60 1.45
C THR A 62 -8.36 -1.72 2.56
N ILE A 63 -7.51 -0.97 3.28
CA ILE A 63 -7.92 -0.12 4.41
C ILE A 63 -8.54 1.20 3.91
N GLY A 64 -8.28 1.59 2.66
CA GLY A 64 -8.82 2.82 2.08
C GLY A 64 -8.09 4.08 2.54
N ILE A 65 -6.77 3.99 2.74
CA ILE A 65 -5.91 5.14 3.01
C ILE A 65 -5.80 6.06 1.78
N ASP A 66 -5.57 7.35 1.99
CA ASP A 66 -5.48 8.32 0.89
C ASP A 66 -4.17 8.19 0.10
N PHE A 67 -3.04 8.01 0.80
CA PHE A 67 -1.72 7.94 0.19
C PHE A 67 -0.79 6.95 0.88
N ALA A 68 0.15 6.40 0.10
CA ALA A 68 1.24 5.57 0.62
C ALA A 68 2.59 6.12 0.15
N ALA A 69 3.50 6.37 1.09
CA ALA A 69 4.90 6.66 0.83
C ALA A 69 5.68 5.34 0.70
N ILE A 70 5.82 4.87 -0.54
CA ILE A 70 6.37 3.53 -0.85
C ILE A 70 7.83 3.65 -1.28
N PRO A 71 8.76 2.85 -0.71
CA PRO A 71 10.11 2.72 -1.24
C PRO A 71 10.12 2.28 -2.71
N TYR A 72 10.94 2.89 -3.56
CA TYR A 72 10.96 2.62 -5.00
C TYR A 72 11.13 1.13 -5.34
N ASN A 73 12.05 0.44 -4.65
CA ASN A 73 12.30 -0.99 -4.83
C ASN A 73 11.07 -1.86 -4.49
N LEU A 74 10.26 -1.44 -3.51
CA LEU A 74 9.04 -2.14 -3.13
C LEU A 74 7.94 -1.90 -4.15
N TYR A 75 7.82 -0.67 -4.65
CA TYR A 75 6.90 -0.31 -5.74
C TYR A 75 7.21 -1.08 -7.03
N THR A 76 8.47 -1.17 -7.44
CA THR A 76 8.83 -1.96 -8.63
C THR A 76 8.53 -3.44 -8.43
N LYS A 77 8.72 -3.96 -7.22
CA LYS A 77 8.37 -5.35 -6.89
C LYS A 77 6.87 -5.60 -6.93
N SER A 78 6.02 -4.63 -6.57
CA SER A 78 4.56 -4.82 -6.61
C SER A 78 3.99 -4.94 -8.03
N LEU A 79 4.76 -4.55 -9.05
CA LEU A 79 4.36 -4.68 -10.46
C LEU A 79 4.71 -6.06 -11.05
N TYR A 80 5.48 -6.87 -10.32
CA TYR A 80 5.93 -8.17 -10.80
C TYR A 80 5.08 -9.30 -10.23
N HIS A 81 4.68 -10.24 -11.10
CA HIS A 81 4.05 -11.48 -10.69
C HIS A 81 4.55 -12.64 -11.58
N PRO A 82 5.02 -13.78 -11.02
CA PRO A 82 5.57 -14.88 -11.82
C PRO A 82 4.63 -15.41 -12.89
N LEU A 83 3.32 -15.50 -12.58
CA LEU A 83 2.33 -15.97 -13.57
C LEU A 83 2.09 -14.97 -14.71
N THR A 84 2.30 -13.67 -14.48
CA THR A 84 2.20 -12.67 -15.54
C THR A 84 3.37 -12.79 -16.49
N GLU A 85 4.57 -13.03 -15.98
CA GLU A 85 5.75 -13.27 -16.80
C GLU A 85 5.62 -14.56 -17.61
N SER A 86 5.23 -15.67 -16.96
CA SER A 86 5.05 -16.95 -17.65
C SER A 86 3.95 -16.86 -18.71
N GLY A 87 2.81 -16.24 -18.40
CA GLY A 87 1.72 -16.05 -19.36
C GLY A 87 2.13 -15.20 -20.56
N SER A 88 2.92 -14.14 -20.34
CA SER A 88 3.43 -13.29 -21.42
C SER A 88 4.41 -14.04 -22.33
N ALA A 89 5.25 -14.91 -21.77
CA ALA A 89 6.16 -15.75 -22.55
C ALA A 89 5.39 -16.74 -23.43
N THR A 90 4.44 -17.48 -22.85
CA THR A 90 3.58 -18.42 -23.60
C THR A 90 2.81 -17.72 -24.71
N PHE A 91 2.19 -16.57 -24.40
CA PHE A 91 1.46 -15.79 -25.42
C PHE A 91 2.34 -15.40 -26.61
N LYS A 92 3.60 -15.01 -26.35
CA LYS A 92 4.56 -14.65 -27.39
C LYS A 92 4.93 -15.85 -28.27
N GLU A 93 5.13 -17.02 -27.67
CA GLU A 93 5.43 -18.26 -28.38
C GLU A 93 4.25 -18.66 -29.29
N ASP A 94 3.03 -18.65 -28.75
CA ASP A 94 1.81 -18.96 -29.50
C ASP A 94 1.66 -18.01 -30.69
N TRP A 95 1.86 -16.69 -30.48
CA TRP A 95 1.78 -15.70 -31.55
C TRP A 95 2.82 -15.91 -32.65
N GLN A 96 4.05 -16.31 -32.30
CA GLN A 96 5.09 -16.61 -33.28
C GLN A 96 4.77 -17.87 -34.08
N SER A 97 4.14 -18.87 -33.47
CA SER A 97 3.74 -20.11 -34.15
C SER A 97 2.75 -19.86 -35.29
N LEU A 98 1.83 -18.91 -35.12
CA LEU A 98 0.82 -18.54 -36.14
C LEU A 98 1.42 -17.81 -37.36
N LYS A 99 2.58 -17.14 -37.21
CA LYS A 99 3.25 -16.46 -38.33
C LYS A 99 4.01 -17.40 -39.27
N ASN A 100 4.24 -18.64 -38.84
CA ASN A 100 4.97 -19.65 -39.60
C ASN A 100 4.05 -20.62 -40.35
N ILE A 101 2.75 -20.30 -40.44
CA ILE A 101 1.71 -20.96 -41.23
C ILE A 101 1.36 -20.03 -42.40
#